data_AF-A0A150QYI0-F1
#
_entry.id   AF-A0A150QYI0-F1
#
_cell.length_a   1.000
_cell.length_b   1.000
_cell.length_c   1.000
_cell.angle_alpha   90.00
_cell.angle_beta   90.00
_cell.angle_gamma   90.00
#
_symmetry.space_group_name_H-M   'P 1'
#
loop_
_entity.id
_entity.type
_entity.pdbx_description
1 polymer ?
#
loop_
_entity_poly.entity_id
_entity_poly.type
_entity_poly.pdbx_seq_one_letter_code
_entity_poly.pdbx_strand_id
1 'polypeptide(L)'
;MKKPAASRTCDAPGEPARLEVMPSRKLMRPGERFQFRALVMDAEGCALPTRPAWSIAPGPLASAATVDATGALSVGADAGEGNLGLVASVAGKGVTVSIEVTSPDRYDALLATSGLNEAGESDEAASVTIATGTIGGRTTAGEDLGRQRKNLFVAIVGGVAACLGFAGLILLRRGRRRTGGDLDGPASTGSAFGERGGAGAEEAPASAGARLAEAPVQPASPPRGKICPTCGALYPGEAMFCGKDGTQLVLVN
;
A
#
# COMPACT_ATOMS: atom_id res chain seq x y z
N MET A 1 36.94 6.28 -5.81
CA MET A 1 35.93 7.37 -5.86
C MET A 1 35.88 7.91 -7.28
N LYS A 2 34.78 7.68 -8.01
CA LYS A 2 34.63 8.20 -9.38
C LYS A 2 33.93 9.55 -9.28
N LYS A 3 34.71 10.63 -9.40
CA LYS A 3 34.23 12.01 -9.43
C LYS A 3 33.10 12.10 -10.48
N PRO A 4 31.92 12.67 -10.16
CA PRO A 4 30.89 12.93 -11.15
C PRO A 4 31.53 13.69 -12.31
N ALA A 5 31.38 13.18 -13.53
CA ALA A 5 31.92 13.86 -14.70
C ALA A 5 31.25 15.23 -14.78
N ALA A 6 32.04 16.30 -14.75
CA ALA A 6 31.51 17.65 -14.93
C ALA A 6 30.77 17.70 -16.26
N SER A 7 29.50 18.09 -16.22
CA SER A 7 28.64 18.13 -17.41
C SER A 7 29.25 19.07 -18.44
N ARG A 8 29.46 18.59 -19.66
CA ARG A 8 29.88 19.43 -20.77
C ARG A 8 28.66 20.20 -21.30
N THR A 9 28.79 21.50 -21.47
CA THR A 9 27.86 22.27 -22.29
C THR A 9 28.21 22.01 -23.74
N CYS A 10 27.25 21.55 -24.53
CA CYS A 10 27.46 21.19 -25.93
C CYS A 10 26.72 22.17 -26.85
N ASP A 11 27.28 22.42 -28.04
CA ASP A 11 26.72 23.37 -29.02
C ASP A 11 25.38 22.90 -29.63
N ALA A 12 25.16 21.59 -29.69
CA ALA A 12 23.92 20.99 -30.18
C ALA A 12 23.58 19.74 -29.35
N PRO A 13 22.88 19.90 -28.21
CA PRO A 13 22.55 18.77 -27.35
C PRO A 13 21.42 17.92 -27.97
N GLY A 14 21.49 16.60 -27.76
CA GLY A 14 20.53 15.62 -28.28
C GLY A 14 19.25 15.48 -27.45
N GLU A 15 18.49 14.41 -27.66
CA GLU A 15 17.29 14.12 -26.85
C GLU A 15 17.66 13.70 -25.41
N PRO A 16 16.80 13.96 -24.40
CA PRO A 16 17.01 13.50 -23.04
C PRO A 16 17.20 11.98 -22.97
N ALA A 17 18.38 11.54 -22.52
CA ALA A 17 18.73 10.13 -22.39
C ALA A 17 19.06 9.72 -20.95
N ARG A 18 19.26 10.69 -20.04
CA ARG A 18 19.63 10.42 -18.64
C ARG A 18 19.12 11.54 -17.73
N LEU A 19 18.62 11.16 -16.56
CA LEU A 19 18.29 12.07 -15.47
C LEU A 19 19.08 11.66 -14.24
N GLU A 20 19.80 12.60 -13.65
CA GLU A 20 20.55 12.42 -12.41
C GLU A 20 20.08 13.43 -11.36
N VAL A 21 19.93 13.00 -10.12
CA VAL A 21 19.57 13.85 -8.97
C VAL A 21 20.58 13.66 -7.85
N MET A 22 21.07 14.77 -7.31
CA MET A 22 22.01 14.79 -6.21
C MET A 22 21.48 15.55 -5.00
N PRO A 23 21.65 15.00 -3.78
CA PRO A 23 22.14 13.65 -3.47
C PRO A 23 21.07 12.57 -3.74
N SER A 24 21.46 11.30 -3.75
CA SER A 24 20.53 10.14 -3.84
C SER A 24 19.83 9.81 -2.51
N ARG A 25 20.47 10.14 -1.39
CA ARG A 25 19.91 10.03 -0.04
C ARG A 25 20.17 11.31 0.76
N LYS A 26 19.19 11.73 1.56
CA LYS A 26 19.30 12.88 2.47
C LYS A 26 18.69 12.55 3.82
N LEU A 27 19.41 12.84 4.90
CA LEU A 27 18.88 12.89 6.26
C LEU A 27 18.49 14.34 6.56
N MET A 28 17.23 14.56 6.95
CA MET A 28 16.69 15.88 7.27
C MET A 28 16.09 15.91 8.68
N ARG A 29 16.00 17.10 9.24
CA ARG A 29 15.26 17.37 10.49
C ARG A 29 13.89 17.99 10.17
N PRO A 30 12.89 17.86 11.05
CA PRO A 30 11.66 18.62 10.95
C PRO A 30 11.94 20.13 10.87
N GLY A 31 11.25 20.84 9.98
CA GLY A 31 11.45 22.27 9.73
C GLY A 31 12.60 22.61 8.78
N GLU A 32 13.39 21.63 8.34
CA GLU A 32 14.51 21.85 7.43
C GLU A 32 14.05 22.06 5.98
N ARG A 33 14.84 22.85 5.24
CA ARG A 33 14.70 23.03 3.78
C ARG A 33 16.01 22.67 3.10
N PHE A 34 15.90 21.95 1.99
CA PHE A 34 17.05 21.48 1.22
C PHE A 34 16.81 21.61 -0.30
N GLN A 35 17.84 22.01 -1.04
CA GLN A 35 17.79 22.16 -2.50
C GLN A 35 18.40 20.93 -3.18
N PHE A 36 17.55 20.12 -3.82
CA PHE A 36 18.04 19.06 -4.69
C PHE A 36 18.49 19.62 -6.03
N ARG A 37 19.57 19.04 -6.59
CA ARG A 37 20.05 19.38 -7.93
C ARG A 37 19.75 18.23 -8.86
N ALA A 38 19.07 18.53 -9.95
CA ALA A 38 18.83 17.58 -11.02
C ALA A 38 19.55 18.02 -12.30
N LEU A 39 20.17 17.07 -12.97
CA LEU A 39 20.83 17.25 -14.25
C LEU A 39 20.19 16.29 -15.27
N VAL A 40 19.68 16.85 -16.36
CA VAL A 40 19.23 16.08 -17.51
C VAL A 40 20.36 16.06 -18.53
N MET A 41 20.70 14.89 -19.06
CA MET A 41 21.74 14.73 -20.06
C MET A 41 21.22 13.95 -21.26
N ASP A 42 21.81 14.19 -22.42
CA ASP A 42 21.63 13.36 -23.61
C ASP A 42 22.51 12.09 -23.56
N ALA A 43 22.50 11.33 -24.64
CA ALA A 43 23.25 10.07 -24.74
C ALA A 43 24.78 10.29 -24.77
N GLU A 44 25.22 11.48 -25.22
CA GLU A 44 26.64 11.87 -25.31
C GLU A 44 27.15 12.50 -24.01
N GLY A 45 26.28 12.68 -23.01
CA GLY A 45 26.61 13.26 -21.71
C GLY A 45 26.59 14.79 -21.69
N CYS A 46 25.97 15.41 -22.68
CA CYS A 46 25.76 16.86 -22.71
C CYS A 46 24.60 17.24 -21.79
N ALA A 47 24.79 18.29 -20.98
CA ALA A 47 23.71 18.81 -20.15
C ALA A 47 22.62 19.47 -21.00
N LEU A 48 21.37 19.17 -20.67
CA LEU A 48 20.18 19.73 -21.28
C LEU A 48 19.56 20.80 -20.36
N PRO A 49 19.03 21.91 -20.91
CA PRO A 49 18.32 22.93 -20.12
C PRO A 49 16.92 22.50 -19.68
N THR A 50 16.55 21.24 -19.92
CA THR A 50 15.26 20.66 -19.56
C THR A 50 15.11 20.59 -18.05
N ARG A 51 14.03 21.16 -17.52
CA ARG A 51 13.70 21.08 -16.09
C ARG A 51 12.87 19.81 -15.81
N PRO A 52 13.21 19.03 -14.78
CA PRO A 52 12.36 17.93 -14.36
C PRO A 52 11.11 18.43 -13.63
N ALA A 53 10.05 17.64 -13.69
CA ALA A 53 8.90 17.78 -12.81
C ALA A 53 9.20 17.11 -11.47
N TRP A 54 8.93 17.81 -10.37
CA TRP A 54 9.12 17.34 -9.01
C TRP A 54 7.78 16.94 -8.38
N SER A 55 7.79 15.85 -7.63
CA SER A 55 6.65 15.43 -6.82
C SER A 55 7.10 14.64 -5.60
N ILE A 56 6.24 14.60 -4.59
CA ILE A 56 6.45 13.78 -3.39
C ILE A 56 5.75 12.44 -3.61
N ALA A 57 6.48 11.35 -3.38
CA ALA A 57 5.93 10.01 -3.44
C ALA A 57 4.91 9.80 -2.29
N PRO A 58 3.83 9.03 -2.51
CA PRO A 58 2.91 8.67 -1.45
C PRO A 58 3.64 8.01 -0.27
N GLY A 59 3.29 8.39 0.95
CA GLY A 59 3.95 7.88 2.15
C GLY A 59 3.50 8.60 3.42
N PRO A 60 3.98 8.14 4.59
CA PRO A 60 3.55 8.67 5.89
C PRO A 60 3.87 10.15 6.08
N LEU A 61 4.94 10.64 5.43
CA LEU A 61 5.37 12.04 5.50
C LEU A 61 4.93 12.89 4.30
N ALA A 62 4.15 12.34 3.36
CA ALA A 62 3.84 13.03 2.11
C ALA A 62 3.06 14.35 2.31
N SER A 63 2.18 14.40 3.30
CA SER A 63 1.42 15.61 3.66
C SER A 63 2.22 16.60 4.52
N ALA A 64 3.31 16.15 5.12
CA ALA A 64 4.16 16.97 6.00
C ALA A 64 5.32 17.64 5.24
N ALA A 65 5.42 17.42 3.94
CA ALA A 65 6.48 17.97 3.11
C ALA A 65 5.92 18.66 1.85
N THR A 66 6.68 19.61 1.31
CA THR A 66 6.37 20.29 0.06
C THR A 66 7.62 20.41 -0.80
N VAL A 67 7.47 20.31 -2.12
CA VAL A 67 8.55 20.56 -3.08
C VAL A 67 8.08 21.56 -4.12
N ASP A 68 8.93 22.53 -4.44
CA ASP A 68 8.64 23.49 -5.50
C ASP A 68 9.15 23.02 -6.88
N ALA A 69 8.87 23.81 -7.92
CA ALA A 69 9.28 23.50 -9.29
C ALA A 69 10.80 23.52 -9.52
N THR A 70 11.59 24.04 -8.57
CA THR A 70 13.06 24.07 -8.65
C THR A 70 13.70 22.88 -7.95
N GLY A 71 12.94 22.09 -7.18
CA GLY A 71 13.45 20.99 -6.37
C GLY A 71 13.84 21.40 -4.95
N ALA A 72 13.37 22.56 -4.46
CA ALA A 72 13.54 22.92 -3.07
C ALA A 72 12.50 22.17 -2.22
N LEU A 73 12.97 21.18 -1.46
CA LEU A 73 12.16 20.39 -0.53
C LEU A 73 12.11 21.10 0.82
N SER A 74 10.91 21.22 1.39
CA SER A 74 10.68 21.75 2.73
C SER A 74 9.91 20.73 3.55
N VAL A 75 10.42 20.39 4.74
CA VAL A 75 9.77 19.51 5.70
C VAL A 75 9.11 20.38 6.79
N GLY A 76 7.86 20.10 7.15
CA GLY A 76 7.15 20.83 8.20
C GLY A 76 7.84 20.71 9.55
N ALA A 77 7.73 21.76 10.39
CA ALA A 77 8.35 21.78 11.72
C ALA A 77 7.79 20.70 12.66
N ASP A 78 6.51 20.37 12.50
CA ASP A 78 5.82 19.34 13.28
C ASP A 78 5.83 17.97 12.60
N ALA A 79 6.64 17.79 11.56
CA ALA A 79 6.77 16.50 10.88
C ALA A 79 7.31 15.43 11.84
N GLY A 80 6.68 14.26 11.85
CA GLY A 80 7.19 13.10 12.56
C GLY A 80 8.44 12.51 11.91
N GLU A 81 9.04 11.52 12.56
CA GLU A 81 10.13 10.74 11.97
C GLU A 81 9.62 9.78 10.87
N GLY A 82 10.46 9.49 9.89
CA GLY A 82 10.18 8.45 8.90
C GLY A 82 10.79 8.71 7.53
N ASN A 83 10.37 7.89 6.56
CA ASN A 83 10.85 7.96 5.18
C ASN A 83 9.92 8.78 4.29
N LEU A 84 10.53 9.57 3.42
CA LEU A 84 9.90 10.40 2.40
C LEU A 84 10.58 10.12 1.06
N GLY A 85 9.79 9.84 0.02
CA GLY A 85 10.30 9.72 -1.35
C GLY A 85 10.11 11.02 -2.09
N LEU A 86 11.17 11.53 -2.72
CA LEU A 86 11.09 12.65 -3.67
C LEU A 86 11.33 12.14 -5.08
N VAL A 87 10.42 12.43 -6.01
CA VAL A 87 10.49 11.98 -7.40
C VAL A 87 10.81 13.17 -8.31
N ALA A 88 11.88 13.05 -9.07
CA ALA A 88 12.17 13.93 -10.21
C ALA A 88 11.85 13.17 -11.50
N SER A 89 11.15 13.79 -12.45
CA SER A 89 10.74 13.11 -13.68
C SER A 89 10.90 13.96 -14.95
N VAL A 90 11.27 13.30 -16.04
CA VAL A 90 11.39 13.86 -17.39
C VAL A 90 10.85 12.85 -18.38
N ALA A 91 10.03 13.30 -19.34
CA ALA A 91 9.44 12.44 -20.38
C ALA A 91 8.74 11.18 -19.83
N GLY A 92 8.05 11.30 -18.69
CA GLY A 92 7.32 10.20 -18.04
C GLY A 92 8.19 9.16 -17.33
N LYS A 93 9.52 9.34 -17.29
CA LYS A 93 10.43 8.53 -16.47
C LYS A 93 10.86 9.31 -15.24
N GLY A 94 10.83 8.66 -14.09
CA GLY A 94 11.18 9.27 -12.82
C GLY A 94 12.35 8.57 -12.14
N VAL A 95 13.07 9.33 -11.32
CA VAL A 95 14.03 8.81 -10.34
C VAL A 95 13.56 9.22 -8.95
N THR A 96 13.64 8.29 -8.01
CA THR A 96 13.26 8.51 -6.62
C THR A 96 14.50 8.70 -5.76
N VAL A 97 14.51 9.77 -4.98
CA VAL A 97 15.48 10.07 -3.94
C VAL A 97 14.88 9.67 -2.59
N SER A 98 15.68 9.05 -1.72
CA SER A 98 15.25 8.64 -0.38
C SER A 98 15.62 9.71 0.65
N ILE A 99 14.62 10.27 1.33
CA ILE A 99 14.80 11.20 2.42
C ILE A 99 14.35 10.54 3.72
N GLU A 100 15.19 10.61 4.74
CA GLU A 100 14.83 10.18 6.09
C GLU A 100 14.72 11.43 6.97
N VAL A 101 13.54 11.62 7.57
CA VAL A 101 13.30 12.69 8.55
C VAL A 101 13.49 12.09 9.94
N THR A 102 14.37 12.69 10.74
CA THR A 102 14.73 12.15 12.05
C THR A 102 14.80 13.26 13.10
N SER A 103 14.54 12.91 14.37
CA SER A 103 14.69 13.84 15.48
C SER A 103 16.15 14.23 15.68
N PRO A 104 16.40 15.37 16.33
CA PRO A 104 17.76 15.81 16.61
C PRO A 104 18.64 14.77 17.31
N ASP A 105 18.08 14.03 18.27
CA ASP A 105 18.82 13.05 19.08
C ASP A 105 19.25 11.82 18.26
N ARG A 106 18.47 11.45 17.24
CA ARG A 106 18.77 10.30 16.37
C ARG A 106 19.63 10.67 15.18
N TYR A 107 19.66 11.94 14.80
CA TYR A 107 20.41 12.41 13.64
C TYR A 107 21.89 12.05 13.73
N ASP A 108 22.53 12.31 14.86
CA ASP A 108 23.97 12.07 15.03
C ASP A 108 24.30 10.58 15.01
N ALA A 109 23.43 9.75 15.59
CA ALA A 109 23.57 8.29 15.55
C ALA A 109 23.41 7.73 14.13
N LEU A 110 22.49 8.29 13.33
CA LEU A 110 22.27 7.90 11.95
C LEU A 110 23.40 8.38 11.04
N LEU A 111 23.94 9.59 11.24
CA LEU A 111 25.12 10.05 10.51
C LEU A 111 26.30 9.09 10.68
N ALA A 112 26.56 8.62 11.89
CA ALA A 112 27.66 7.71 12.18
C ALA A 112 27.56 6.34 11.48
N THR A 113 26.35 5.92 11.09
CA THR A 113 26.08 4.56 10.58
C THR A 113 25.62 4.51 9.13
N SER A 114 25.12 5.63 8.58
CA SER A 114 24.46 5.70 7.26
C SER A 114 25.42 5.89 6.06
N GLY A 115 26.70 6.15 6.33
CA GLY A 115 27.69 6.48 5.29
C GLY A 115 27.39 7.80 4.58
N LEU A 116 26.60 8.67 5.21
CA LEU A 116 26.32 10.04 4.76
C LEU A 116 27.44 10.98 5.23
N ASN A 117 27.63 12.08 4.52
CA ASN A 117 28.57 13.12 4.93
C ASN A 117 28.04 13.94 6.12
N GLU A 118 28.82 14.92 6.60
CA GLU A 118 28.46 15.76 7.77
C GLU A 118 27.13 16.52 7.59
N ALA A 119 26.70 16.76 6.35
CA ALA A 119 25.41 17.37 6.04
C ALA A 119 24.26 16.36 5.95
N GLY A 120 24.49 15.07 6.21
CA GLY A 120 23.49 14.02 6.04
C GLY A 120 23.18 13.71 4.59
N GLU A 121 24.13 13.88 3.68
CA GLU A 121 23.94 13.67 2.24
C GLU A 121 24.77 12.48 1.75
N SER A 122 24.24 11.74 0.78
CA SER A 122 25.03 10.75 0.06
C SER A 122 25.89 11.43 -1.01
N ASP A 123 27.13 10.99 -1.20
CA ASP A 123 27.95 11.42 -2.34
C ASP A 123 27.48 10.83 -3.69
N GLU A 124 26.57 9.85 -3.64
CA GLU A 124 25.99 9.17 -4.80
C GLU A 124 24.85 9.99 -5.43
N ALA A 125 24.75 9.92 -6.76
CA ALA A 125 23.62 10.46 -7.52
C ALA A 125 22.57 9.35 -7.76
N ALA A 126 21.30 9.69 -7.58
CA ALA A 126 20.22 8.83 -8.06
C ALA A 126 20.09 9.05 -9.57
N SER A 127 20.16 8.00 -10.38
CA SER A 127 20.15 8.14 -11.84
C SER A 127 19.22 7.16 -12.53
N VAL A 128 18.65 7.59 -13.66
CA VAL A 128 17.87 6.75 -14.57
C VAL A 128 18.25 7.03 -16.01
N THR A 129 18.32 5.98 -16.83
CA THR A 129 18.52 6.09 -18.28
C THR A 129 17.15 6.15 -18.98
N ILE A 130 16.93 7.22 -19.73
CA ILE A 130 15.76 7.44 -20.57
C ILE A 130 16.05 6.79 -21.93
N ALA A 131 15.68 5.52 -22.09
CA ALA A 131 15.81 4.87 -23.38
C ALA A 131 14.97 5.60 -24.44
N THR A 132 15.63 6.29 -25.38
CA THR A 132 15.07 6.84 -26.61
C THR A 132 14.91 5.71 -27.63
N GLY A 133 13.90 4.88 -27.40
CA GLY A 133 13.57 3.79 -28.30
C GLY A 133 12.15 3.36 -28.01
N THR A 134 11.31 3.40 -29.03
CA THR A 134 9.93 2.90 -29.03
C THR A 134 9.86 1.48 -28.45
N ILE A 135 9.61 1.39 -27.16
CA ILE A 135 9.16 0.15 -26.53
C ILE A 135 7.67 0.37 -26.29
N GLY A 136 6.89 -0.12 -27.25
CA GLY A 136 5.45 -0.13 -27.18
C GLY A 136 5.00 -0.64 -25.82
N GLY A 137 4.13 0.16 -25.19
CA GLY A 137 3.36 -0.15 -23.99
C GLY A 137 4.06 -1.05 -22.99
N ARG A 138 4.71 -0.45 -21.97
CA ARG A 138 4.53 -0.87 -20.57
C ARG A 138 5.30 0.00 -19.58
N THR A 139 4.60 0.18 -18.46
CA THR A 139 5.01 0.60 -17.12
C THR A 139 5.34 2.08 -16.90
N THR A 140 4.28 2.86 -16.69
CA THR A 140 4.30 3.88 -15.63
C THR A 140 4.80 3.23 -14.34
N ALA A 141 5.88 3.76 -13.77
CA ALA A 141 6.28 3.49 -12.39
C ALA A 141 5.28 4.17 -11.43
N GLY A 142 4.04 3.69 -11.44
CA GLY A 142 3.20 3.68 -10.25
C GLY A 142 3.37 2.29 -9.68
N GLU A 143 3.91 2.17 -8.48
CA GLU A 143 4.07 0.89 -7.81
C GLU A 143 2.73 0.12 -7.80
N ASP A 144 2.83 -1.11 -8.27
CA ASP A 144 1.74 -1.97 -8.69
C ASP A 144 1.06 -2.65 -7.48
N LEU A 145 0.45 -1.85 -6.60
CA LEU A 145 -0.34 -2.36 -5.47
C LEU A 145 -1.51 -3.23 -5.96
N GLY A 146 -1.99 -2.99 -7.18
CA GLY A 146 -3.05 -3.79 -7.81
C GLY A 146 -2.60 -5.19 -8.19
N ARG A 147 -1.42 -5.34 -8.80
CA ARG A 147 -0.89 -6.65 -9.20
C ARG A 147 -0.27 -7.40 -8.03
N GLN A 148 0.27 -6.72 -7.03
CA GLN A 148 0.70 -7.36 -5.78
C GLN A 148 -0.50 -7.99 -5.05
N ARG A 149 -1.65 -7.30 -4.97
CA ARG A 149 -2.89 -7.86 -4.39
C ARG A 149 -3.47 -9.01 -5.21
N LYS A 150 -3.44 -8.92 -6.55
CA LYS A 150 -3.86 -10.03 -7.42
C LYS A 150 -2.95 -11.25 -7.28
N ASN A 151 -1.63 -11.07 -7.23
CA ASN A 151 -0.69 -12.17 -7.07
C ASN A 151 -0.83 -12.82 -5.68
N LEU A 152 -1.03 -12.03 -4.63
CA LEU A 152 -1.28 -12.53 -3.28
C LEU A 152 -2.60 -13.34 -3.21
N PHE A 153 -3.68 -12.83 -3.81
CA PHE A 153 -4.97 -13.53 -3.85
C PHE A 153 -4.86 -14.86 -4.60
N VAL A 154 -4.20 -14.88 -5.76
CA VAL A 154 -4.00 -16.12 -6.54
C VAL A 154 -3.14 -17.13 -5.77
N ALA A 155 -2.12 -16.68 -5.05
CA ALA A 155 -1.29 -17.56 -4.22
C ALA A 155 -2.09 -18.19 -3.07
N ILE A 156 -2.93 -17.43 -2.38
CA ILE A 156 -3.79 -17.93 -1.29
C ILE A 156 -4.82 -18.93 -1.83
N VAL A 157 -5.56 -18.56 -2.88
CA VAL A 157 -6.59 -19.45 -3.46
C VAL A 157 -5.97 -20.72 -4.03
N GLY A 158 -4.84 -20.60 -4.73
CA GLY A 158 -4.08 -21.75 -5.23
C GLY A 158 -3.59 -22.66 -4.11
N GLY A 159 -3.09 -22.08 -3.02
CA GLY A 159 -2.67 -22.83 -1.82
C GLY A 159 -3.82 -23.59 -1.16
N VAL A 160 -4.97 -22.94 -0.96
CA VAL A 160 -6.15 -23.59 -0.37
C VAL A 160 -6.65 -24.74 -1.24
N ALA A 161 -6.74 -24.52 -2.56
CA ALA A 161 -7.18 -25.57 -3.50
C ALA A 161 -6.23 -26.77 -3.48
N ALA A 162 -4.91 -26.55 -3.44
CA ALA A 162 -3.92 -27.61 -3.34
C ALA A 162 -4.05 -28.41 -2.03
N CYS A 163 -4.22 -27.74 -0.89
CA CYS A 163 -4.43 -28.39 0.40
C CYS A 163 -5.69 -29.26 0.42
N LEU A 164 -6.81 -28.76 -0.10
CA LEU A 164 -8.06 -29.52 -0.18
C LEU A 164 -7.94 -30.72 -1.13
N GLY A 165 -7.29 -30.54 -2.28
CA GLY A 165 -7.00 -31.63 -3.21
C GLY A 165 -6.14 -32.72 -2.57
N PHE A 166 -5.12 -32.33 -1.81
CA PHE A 166 -4.24 -33.28 -1.10
C PHE A 166 -4.98 -34.04 0.00
N ALA A 167 -5.81 -33.34 0.79
CA ALA A 167 -6.65 -33.97 1.81
C ALA A 167 -7.65 -34.98 1.18
N GLY A 168 -8.29 -34.61 0.07
CA GLY A 168 -9.18 -35.50 -0.68
C GLY A 168 -8.46 -36.75 -1.21
N LEU A 169 -7.24 -36.59 -1.74
CA LEU A 169 -6.41 -37.71 -2.21
C LEU A 169 -6.05 -38.68 -1.06
N ILE A 170 -5.71 -38.16 0.13
CA ILE A 170 -5.42 -38.98 1.31
C ILE A 170 -6.66 -39.77 1.76
N LEU A 171 -7.84 -39.13 1.79
CA LEU A 171 -9.08 -39.78 2.17
C LEU A 171 -9.48 -40.89 1.17
N LEU A 172 -9.31 -40.65 -0.14
CA LEU A 172 -9.54 -41.66 -1.18
C LEU A 172 -8.58 -42.85 -1.04
N ARG A 173 -7.29 -42.60 -0.75
CA ARG A 173 -6.31 -43.68 -0.50
C ARG A 173 -6.60 -44.47 0.79
N ARG A 174 -7.20 -43.84 1.81
CA ARG A 174 -7.63 -44.51 3.05
C ARG A 174 -8.92 -45.31 2.87
N GLY A 175 -9.90 -44.79 2.13
CA GLY A 175 -11.16 -45.48 1.84
C GLY A 175 -10.96 -46.78 1.07
N ARG A 176 -10.03 -46.77 0.10
CA ARG A 176 -9.69 -47.96 -0.70
C ARG A 176 -8.99 -49.08 0.10
N ARG A 177 -8.50 -48.81 1.32
CA ARG A 177 -7.97 -49.82 2.24
C ARG A 177 -9.01 -50.40 3.21
N ARG A 178 -10.23 -49.83 3.27
CA ARG A 178 -11.30 -50.31 4.16
C ARG A 178 -12.40 -51.09 3.43
N THR A 179 -12.27 -51.32 2.12
CA THR A 179 -13.22 -52.14 1.34
C THR A 179 -12.69 -53.56 1.14
N GLY A 180 -12.12 -54.14 2.20
CA GLY A 180 -11.61 -55.50 2.22
C GLY A 180 -11.60 -56.05 3.64
N GLY A 181 -12.67 -56.75 4.01
CA GLY A 181 -12.84 -57.47 5.27
C GLY A 181 -13.81 -56.77 6.22
N ASP A 182 -14.81 -57.42 6.81
CA ASP A 182 -15.37 -58.76 6.63
C ASP A 182 -16.73 -58.74 7.33
N LEU A 183 -17.66 -59.57 6.87
CA LEU A 183 -18.95 -59.81 7.51
C LEU A 183 -18.76 -60.94 8.53
N ASP A 184 -18.99 -60.71 9.82
CA ASP A 184 -19.53 -61.73 10.74
C ASP A 184 -19.83 -61.11 12.13
N GLY A 185 -21.04 -61.34 12.63
CA GLY A 185 -21.44 -61.03 14.03
C GLY A 185 -21.12 -62.21 14.97
N PRO A 186 -21.77 -62.36 16.14
CA PRO A 186 -22.59 -61.43 16.93
C PRO A 186 -22.14 -61.39 18.42
N ALA A 187 -23.03 -60.90 19.30
CA ALA A 187 -23.17 -61.22 20.73
C ALA A 187 -22.61 -60.25 21.79
N SER A 188 -23.58 -59.55 22.40
CA SER A 188 -23.90 -59.62 23.85
C SER A 188 -23.14 -58.74 24.86
N THR A 189 -23.95 -57.87 25.48
CA THR A 189 -24.12 -57.63 26.94
C THR A 189 -23.02 -56.97 27.78
N GLY A 190 -23.45 -55.96 28.55
CA GLY A 190 -22.72 -55.31 29.65
C GLY A 190 -22.96 -53.78 29.63
N SER A 191 -24.09 -53.23 30.12
CA SER A 191 -24.33 -52.79 31.52
C SER A 191 -23.13 -52.01 32.10
N ALA A 192 -23.23 -50.84 32.75
CA ALA A 192 -24.34 -50.03 33.23
C ALA A 192 -23.80 -48.69 33.80
N PHE A 193 -24.73 -47.79 34.15
CA PHE A 193 -24.61 -46.57 34.99
C PHE A 193 -23.89 -45.36 34.38
N GLY A 194 -24.42 -44.13 34.47
CA GLY A 194 -25.61 -43.55 35.10
C GLY A 194 -25.58 -42.06 34.73
N GLU A 195 -26.69 -41.47 34.29
CA GLU A 195 -27.62 -40.70 35.15
C GLU A 195 -26.97 -39.39 35.63
N ARG A 196 -27.50 -38.19 35.33
CA ARG A 196 -28.82 -37.69 35.71
C ARG A 196 -28.99 -36.32 35.00
N GLY A 197 -30.09 -36.08 34.29
CA GLY A 197 -31.28 -35.38 34.81
C GLY A 197 -31.23 -33.91 34.34
N GLY A 198 -32.09 -33.44 33.44
CA GLY A 198 -33.53 -33.20 33.64
C GLY A 198 -33.70 -31.69 33.91
N ALA A 199 -34.71 -30.95 33.45
CA ALA A 199 -35.94 -31.16 32.71
C ALA A 199 -36.16 -29.82 31.94
N GLY A 200 -36.84 -29.75 30.79
CA GLY A 200 -38.31 -29.84 30.66
C GLY A 200 -38.95 -28.55 31.20
N ALA A 201 -39.89 -27.87 30.54
CA ALA A 201 -40.61 -28.05 29.29
C ALA A 201 -41.38 -26.72 29.05
N GLU A 202 -41.98 -26.58 27.85
CA GLU A 202 -43.33 -26.02 27.56
C GLU A 202 -43.77 -24.72 28.26
N GLU A 203 -44.45 -23.75 27.65
CA GLU A 203 -45.19 -23.61 26.41
C GLU A 203 -45.61 -22.13 26.38
N ALA A 204 -45.79 -21.55 25.20
CA ALA A 204 -46.62 -20.34 25.01
C ALA A 204 -48.12 -20.78 25.04
N PRO A 205 -49.17 -19.91 25.07
CA PRO A 205 -49.22 -18.51 24.60
C PRO A 205 -50.20 -17.53 25.32
N ALA A 206 -50.27 -16.29 24.80
CA ALA A 206 -51.43 -15.36 24.68
C ALA A 206 -52.27 -15.00 25.95
N SER A 207 -52.76 -13.79 26.21
CA SER A 207 -52.90 -12.53 25.46
C SER A 207 -53.55 -11.45 26.37
N ALA A 208 -53.47 -10.20 25.91
CA ALA A 208 -54.40 -9.05 26.14
C ALA A 208 -54.24 -8.16 27.39
N GLY A 209 -54.18 -6.83 27.13
CA GLY A 209 -54.48 -5.78 28.11
C GLY A 209 -53.75 -4.46 27.88
N ALA A 210 -54.43 -3.50 27.24
CA ALA A 210 -53.93 -2.21 26.76
C ALA A 210 -53.58 -1.16 27.85
N ARG A 211 -52.71 -0.19 27.53
CA ARG A 211 -53.04 1.25 27.34
C ARG A 211 -51.80 2.16 27.24
N LEU A 212 -51.83 3.00 26.20
CA LEU A 212 -51.44 4.42 26.14
C LEU A 212 -50.07 4.85 26.71
N ALA A 213 -49.11 5.05 25.82
CA ALA A 213 -48.17 6.17 25.89
C ALA A 213 -47.65 6.48 24.48
N GLU A 214 -48.23 7.52 23.88
CA GLU A 214 -47.80 8.15 22.65
C GLU A 214 -46.39 8.74 22.86
N ALA A 215 -45.38 8.16 22.24
CA ALA A 215 -44.02 8.70 22.18
C ALA A 215 -43.81 9.35 20.80
N PRO A 216 -43.17 10.53 20.73
CA PRO A 216 -43.15 11.34 19.52
C PRO A 216 -42.36 10.64 18.42
N VAL A 217 -43.00 10.50 17.26
CA VAL A 217 -42.35 10.14 15.99
C VAL A 217 -41.38 11.26 15.67
N GLN A 218 -40.11 11.04 16.00
CA GLN A 218 -39.01 11.91 15.58
C GLN A 218 -38.93 11.84 14.05
N PRO A 219 -38.85 12.98 13.35
CA PRO A 219 -38.66 12.98 11.91
C PRO A 219 -37.35 12.26 11.59
N ALA A 220 -37.46 11.15 10.86
CA ALA A 220 -36.31 10.42 10.36
C ALA A 220 -35.37 11.41 9.66
N SER A 221 -34.17 11.56 10.21
CA SER A 221 -33.15 12.40 9.60
C SER A 221 -32.97 11.94 8.14
N PRO A 222 -32.91 12.87 7.16
CA PRO A 222 -32.69 12.49 5.78
C PRO A 222 -31.40 11.64 5.72
N PRO A 223 -31.41 10.49 5.01
CA PRO A 223 -30.28 9.58 5.03
C PRO A 223 -29.05 10.34 4.56
N ARG A 224 -28.08 10.51 5.47
CA ARG A 224 -26.82 11.19 5.16
C ARG A 224 -26.18 10.46 3.99
N GLY A 225 -25.90 11.21 2.93
CA GLY A 225 -25.25 10.67 1.74
C GLY A 225 -23.88 10.11 2.12
N LYS A 226 -23.55 8.94 1.58
CA LYS A 226 -22.21 8.37 1.68
C LYS A 226 -21.48 8.59 0.35
N ILE A 227 -20.16 8.71 0.39
CA ILE A 227 -19.31 8.85 -0.79
C ILE A 227 -18.33 7.69 -0.88
N CYS A 228 -18.07 7.19 -2.09
CA CYS A 228 -16.96 6.30 -2.33
C CYS A 228 -15.65 7.10 -2.41
N PRO A 229 -14.64 6.82 -1.57
CA PRO A 229 -13.37 7.57 -1.59
C PRO A 229 -12.54 7.26 -2.84
N THR A 230 -12.82 6.15 -3.52
CA THR A 230 -12.07 5.69 -4.69
C THR A 230 -12.59 6.31 -5.99
N CYS A 231 -13.92 6.37 -6.18
CA CYS A 231 -14.52 6.87 -7.42
C CYS A 231 -15.33 8.16 -7.26
N GLY A 232 -15.54 8.65 -6.04
CA GLY A 232 -16.26 9.89 -5.76
C GLY A 232 -17.78 9.81 -5.93
N ALA A 233 -18.33 8.63 -6.23
CA ALA A 233 -19.78 8.47 -6.40
C ALA A 233 -20.52 8.58 -5.05
N LEU A 234 -21.68 9.25 -5.09
CA LEU A 234 -22.58 9.41 -3.94
C LEU A 234 -23.59 8.26 -3.89
N TYR A 235 -23.86 7.81 -2.68
CA TYR A 235 -24.73 6.67 -2.39
C TYR A 235 -25.70 7.00 -1.25
N PRO A 236 -26.90 6.39 -1.24
CA PRO A 236 -27.82 6.52 -0.12
C PRO A 236 -27.22 5.89 1.15
N GLY A 237 -27.62 6.39 2.32
CA GLY A 237 -27.03 6.01 3.61
C GLY A 237 -27.10 4.53 3.98
N GLU A 238 -27.94 3.74 3.32
CA GLU A 238 -28.09 2.29 3.51
C GLU A 238 -27.00 1.45 2.83
N ALA A 239 -26.36 1.97 1.77
CA ALA A 239 -25.29 1.26 1.09
C ALA A 239 -24.01 1.24 1.95
N MET A 240 -23.40 0.07 2.12
CA MET A 240 -22.13 -0.09 2.85
C MET A 240 -20.91 -0.13 1.92
N PHE A 241 -21.10 -0.54 0.66
CA PHE A 241 -20.03 -0.72 -0.32
C PHE A 241 -20.39 -0.11 -1.68
N CYS A 242 -19.39 0.37 -2.40
CA CYS A 242 -19.51 0.88 -3.75
C CYS A 242 -19.74 -0.28 -4.73
N GLY A 243 -20.83 -0.23 -5.50
CA GLY A 243 -21.13 -1.25 -6.52
C GLY A 243 -20.14 -1.28 -7.71
N LYS A 244 -19.27 -0.26 -7.84
CA LYS A 244 -18.32 -0.16 -8.96
C LYS A 244 -16.95 -0.75 -8.63
N ASP A 245 -16.46 -0.53 -7.41
CA ASP A 245 -15.10 -0.90 -7.00
C ASP A 245 -15.03 -1.72 -5.71
N GLY A 246 -16.16 -1.94 -5.03
CA GLY A 246 -16.25 -2.71 -3.78
C GLY A 246 -15.71 -1.98 -2.54
N THR A 247 -15.31 -0.71 -2.65
CA THR A 247 -14.78 0.07 -1.54
C THR A 247 -15.87 0.40 -0.52
N GLN A 248 -15.56 0.37 0.77
CA GLN A 248 -16.50 0.78 1.82
C GLN A 248 -16.81 2.28 1.71
N LEU A 249 -18.10 2.61 1.76
CA LEU A 249 -18.58 3.97 1.63
C LEU A 249 -18.43 4.73 2.94
N VAL A 250 -17.97 5.98 2.86
CA VAL A 250 -17.78 6.86 4.02
C VAL A 250 -18.87 7.93 4.07
N LEU A 251 -19.34 8.24 5.28
CA LEU A 251 -20.36 9.28 5.50
C LEU A 251 -19.78 10.65 5.16
N VAL A 252 -20.52 11.43 4.36
CA VAL A 252 -20.22 12.85 4.17
C VAL A 252 -20.97 13.60 5.27
N ASN A 253 -20.22 14.40 6.04
CA ASN A 253 -20.78 15.25 7.11
C ASN A 253 -21.52 16.45 6.52
#